data_AF-A0A6P0MPT6-F1
#
_entry.id   AF-A0A6P0MPT6-F1
#
_cell.length_a   1.000
_cell.length_b   1.000
_cell.length_c   1.000
_cell.angle_alpha   90.00
_cell.angle_beta   90.00
_cell.angle_gamma   90.00
#
_symmetry.space_group_name_H-M   'P 1'
#
loop_
_entity.id
_entity.type
_entity.pdbx_description
1 polymer ?
#
loop_
_entity_poly.entity_id
_entity_poly.type
_entity_poly.pdbx_seq_one_letter_code
_entity_poly.pdbx_strand_id
1 'polypeptide(L)'
;MSQRIANTLTAAVYVDSTTNTEADASNAAENVSNSINNSDCSSTFVGKGGNIPDGIGSFQDEIVISEDFRITDVSVTLKDIVHTWVGDLSVRLRHLETNTVVDLFQRPGQPQFSSSGYCNDLKGDYSFSDCSNSNFEHTAGTHPVIPSGVYASLQSLSVFNGMSGSGTWQLIIKDSSAGDSGCLSGWSLNFERE
;
A
#
# COMPACT_ATOMS: atom_id res chain seq x y z
N MET A 1 9.96 -36.61 -58.48
CA MET A 1 9.56 -35.35 -59.15
C MET A 1 9.40 -34.29 -58.09
N SER A 2 10.49 -33.57 -57.79
CA SER A 2 10.40 -32.36 -56.97
C SER A 2 9.92 -31.23 -57.88
N GLN A 3 8.88 -30.53 -57.46
CA GLN A 3 8.27 -29.43 -58.20
C GLN A 3 8.84 -28.07 -57.75
N ARG A 4 8.90 -27.16 -58.74
CA ARG A 4 8.75 -25.70 -58.66
C ARG A 4 9.99 -24.84 -58.34
N ILE A 5 10.62 -24.44 -59.45
CA ILE A 5 10.91 -23.06 -59.88
C ILE A 5 9.70 -22.13 -59.54
N ALA A 6 9.76 -20.87 -59.10
CA ALA A 6 10.75 -19.80 -59.26
C ALA A 6 10.47 -18.64 -58.27
N ASN A 7 11.48 -17.75 -58.17
CA ASN A 7 11.39 -16.29 -58.04
C ASN A 7 11.09 -15.72 -56.63
N THR A 8 11.80 -14.71 -56.11
CA THR A 8 12.65 -13.70 -56.79
C THR A 8 13.57 -12.93 -55.83
N LEU A 9 14.72 -12.53 -56.38
CA LEU A 9 15.48 -11.27 -56.21
C LEU A 9 16.17 -10.90 -54.88
N THR A 10 17.46 -11.18 -54.92
CA THR A 10 18.64 -10.41 -54.48
C THR A 10 18.50 -8.88 -54.52
N ALA A 11 18.99 -8.20 -53.48
CA ALA A 11 20.20 -7.36 -53.49
C ALA A 11 20.07 -6.15 -52.55
N ALA A 12 20.98 -6.12 -51.57
CA ALA A 12 21.33 -4.95 -50.78
C ALA A 12 21.92 -3.86 -51.68
N VAL A 13 21.65 -2.58 -51.40
CA VAL A 13 22.65 -1.52 -51.49
C VAL A 13 22.35 -0.45 -50.45
N TYR A 14 23.35 -0.20 -49.63
CA TYR A 14 23.49 0.87 -48.65
C TYR A 14 24.23 2.01 -49.36
N VAL A 15 23.68 3.24 -49.46
CA VAL A 15 24.49 4.48 -49.42
C VAL A 15 23.63 5.69 -49.00
N ASP A 16 23.94 6.15 -47.79
CA ASP A 16 24.27 7.50 -47.31
C ASP A 16 23.79 8.81 -47.99
N SER A 17 23.30 9.67 -47.10
CA SER A 17 23.26 11.15 -46.99
C SER A 17 22.88 12.09 -48.15
N THR A 18 21.77 12.82 -47.90
CA THR A 18 21.54 14.30 -48.09
C THR A 18 21.43 14.83 -49.53
N THR A 19 20.51 15.71 -49.97
CA THR A 19 19.57 16.70 -49.38
C THR A 19 18.52 17.14 -50.42
N ASN A 20 17.29 17.44 -49.95
CA ASN A 20 16.28 18.44 -50.36
C ASN A 20 15.93 18.72 -51.85
N THR A 21 14.64 18.62 -52.20
CA THR A 21 13.79 19.77 -52.64
C THR A 21 12.31 19.37 -52.84
N GLU A 22 11.45 20.00 -52.03
CA GLU A 22 10.09 20.53 -52.26
C GLU A 22 8.93 19.64 -52.81
N ALA A 23 7.96 19.45 -51.89
CA ALA A 23 6.50 19.47 -52.03
C ALA A 23 5.76 18.27 -52.64
N ASP A 24 5.40 17.29 -51.80
CA ASP A 24 4.00 16.87 -51.58
C ASP A 24 3.86 16.03 -50.28
N ALA A 25 2.87 16.39 -49.47
CA ALA A 25 2.28 15.74 -48.29
C ALA A 25 3.13 15.10 -47.15
N SER A 26 2.91 15.65 -45.95
CA SER A 26 3.01 15.06 -44.59
C SER A 26 4.31 15.30 -43.79
N ASN A 27 4.25 16.35 -42.95
CA ASN A 27 5.18 16.66 -41.87
C ASN A 27 5.44 15.45 -40.96
N ALA A 28 6.61 14.82 -41.08
CA ALA A 28 7.22 14.10 -39.97
C ALA A 28 8.07 15.11 -39.16
N ALA A 29 7.39 15.97 -38.41
CA ALA A 29 8.04 16.70 -37.34
C ALA A 29 8.45 15.68 -36.27
N GLU A 30 9.71 15.77 -35.84
CA GLU A 30 10.29 15.06 -34.71
C GLU A 30 9.28 14.92 -33.57
N ASN A 31 8.82 13.70 -33.33
CA ASN A 31 8.02 13.38 -32.16
C ASN A 31 8.92 12.63 -31.17
N VAL A 32 9.97 13.32 -30.70
CA VAL A 32 10.58 13.00 -29.41
C VAL A 32 9.65 13.56 -28.34
N SER A 33 8.51 12.89 -28.16
CA SER A 33 7.56 13.23 -27.11
C SER A 33 7.81 12.32 -25.92
N ASN A 34 8.60 12.85 -24.99
CA ASN A 34 8.58 12.60 -23.55
C ASN A 34 8.09 11.20 -23.12
N SER A 35 9.03 10.29 -22.90
CA SER A 35 8.89 9.43 -21.73
C SER A 35 9.01 10.34 -20.51
N ILE A 36 7.90 10.92 -20.07
CA ILE A 36 7.82 11.40 -18.70
C ILE A 36 8.11 10.15 -17.90
N ASN A 37 9.29 10.10 -17.30
CA ASN A 37 9.55 9.18 -16.22
C ASN A 37 8.45 9.47 -15.21
N ASN A 38 7.40 8.63 -15.18
CA ASN A 38 6.51 8.55 -14.03
C ASN A 38 7.40 8.02 -12.91
N SER A 39 8.23 8.91 -12.37
CA SER A 39 8.98 8.63 -11.17
C SER A 39 7.91 8.65 -10.12
N ASP A 40 7.38 7.48 -9.78
CA ASP A 40 6.52 7.30 -8.62
C ASP A 40 7.26 7.94 -7.45
N CYS A 41 6.83 9.15 -7.09
CA CYS A 41 7.43 9.87 -6.00
C CYS A 41 6.85 9.22 -4.75
N SER A 42 7.69 8.57 -3.96
CA SER A 42 7.24 8.00 -2.70
C SER A 42 7.56 8.95 -1.55
N SER A 43 6.71 8.94 -0.52
CA SER A 43 6.96 9.72 0.69
C SER A 43 6.54 8.95 1.91
N THR A 44 7.44 8.92 2.90
CA THR A 44 7.25 8.21 4.16
C THR A 44 7.11 9.21 5.29
N PHE A 45 6.06 9.06 6.08
CA PHE A 45 5.84 9.83 7.29
C PHE A 45 5.77 8.87 8.48
N VAL A 46 6.39 9.25 9.60
CA VAL A 46 6.54 8.37 10.77
C VAL A 46 5.83 8.99 11.96
N GLY A 47 4.94 8.20 12.56
CA GLY A 47 4.29 8.51 13.82
C GLY A 47 4.99 7.83 15.00
N LYS A 48 4.60 8.22 16.20
CA LYS A 48 5.20 7.74 17.45
C LYS A 48 4.57 6.43 17.89
N GLY A 49 5.26 5.75 18.80
CA GLY A 49 4.76 4.60 19.52
C GLY A 49 4.12 4.98 20.86
N GLY A 50 3.54 3.98 21.52
CA GLY A 50 2.99 4.10 22.87
C GLY A 50 2.35 2.81 23.35
N ASN A 51 1.85 2.85 24.59
CA ASN A 51 1.12 1.74 25.18
C ASN A 51 -0.27 1.61 24.54
N ILE A 52 -0.71 0.38 24.32
CA ILE A 52 -2.07 0.04 23.93
C ILE A 52 -2.88 -0.16 25.23
N PRO A 53 -3.85 0.70 25.54
CA PRO A 53 -4.66 0.59 26.76
C PRO A 53 -5.50 -0.69 26.75
N ASP A 54 -5.43 -1.46 27.85
CA ASP A 54 -6.13 -2.74 28.05
C ASP A 54 -7.64 -2.53 28.32
N GLY A 55 -8.50 -3.11 27.48
CA GLY A 55 -9.97 -3.13 27.61
C GLY A 55 -10.73 -1.81 27.68
N ILE A 56 -10.03 -0.67 27.82
CA ILE A 56 -10.60 0.67 27.98
C ILE A 56 -9.85 1.70 27.13
N GLY A 57 -10.59 2.50 26.37
CA GLY A 57 -9.99 3.55 25.52
C GLY A 57 -9.32 2.99 24.27
N SER A 58 -8.29 3.69 23.79
CA SER A 58 -7.50 3.32 22.61
C SER A 58 -6.17 4.05 22.62
N PHE A 59 -5.13 3.44 22.06
CA PHE A 59 -3.95 4.18 21.62
C PHE A 59 -4.31 5.00 20.38
N GLN A 60 -3.88 6.26 20.35
CA GLN A 60 -4.03 7.16 19.22
C GLN A 60 -2.75 7.97 19.04
N ASP A 61 -2.30 8.09 17.80
CA ASP A 61 -1.20 8.97 17.42
C ASP A 61 -1.49 9.59 16.05
N GLU A 62 -0.94 10.78 15.82
CA GLU A 62 -1.24 11.61 14.66
C GLU A 62 0.03 12.01 13.92
N ILE A 63 -0.05 11.92 12.59
CA ILE A 63 0.92 12.47 11.65
C ILE A 63 0.26 13.67 10.98
N VAL A 64 0.87 14.84 11.13
CA VAL A 64 0.47 16.05 10.42
C VAL A 64 1.32 16.20 9.16
N ILE A 65 0.69 16.17 8.00
CA ILE A 65 1.33 16.31 6.69
C ILE A 65 0.98 17.69 6.14
N SER A 66 1.98 18.57 6.00
CA SER A 66 1.80 19.91 5.43
C SER A 66 1.98 19.96 3.91
N GLU A 67 2.60 18.93 3.33
CA GLU A 67 2.80 18.82 1.90
C GLU A 67 1.50 18.39 1.23
N ASP A 68 1.08 19.15 0.22
CA ASP A 68 -0.04 18.77 -0.63
C ASP A 68 0.47 18.01 -1.85
N PHE A 69 -0.12 16.85 -2.10
CA PHE A 69 0.16 15.96 -3.21
C PHE A 69 -1.04 15.07 -3.45
N ARG A 70 -1.18 14.55 -4.67
CA ARG A 70 -2.25 13.62 -4.97
C ARG A 70 -1.81 12.20 -4.64
N ILE A 71 -2.60 11.52 -3.82
CA ILE A 71 -2.34 10.12 -3.44
C ILE A 71 -2.64 9.19 -4.62
N THR A 72 -1.71 8.30 -4.95
CA THR A 72 -1.94 7.19 -5.90
C THR A 72 -1.95 5.82 -5.21
N ASP A 73 -1.24 5.67 -4.09
CA ASP A 73 -1.30 4.50 -3.22
C ASP A 73 -0.96 4.87 -1.77
N VAL A 74 -1.45 4.07 -0.81
CA VAL A 74 -1.13 4.19 0.61
C VAL A 74 -0.80 2.82 1.18
N SER A 75 0.27 2.74 1.97
CA SER A 75 0.52 1.62 2.87
C SER A 75 0.78 2.10 4.30
N VAL A 76 0.36 1.29 5.26
CA VAL A 76 0.56 1.53 6.69
C VAL A 76 1.49 0.48 7.25
N THR A 77 2.49 0.86 8.05
CA THR A 77 3.31 -0.12 8.78
C THR A 77 3.21 0.13 10.28
N LEU A 78 2.85 -0.92 11.02
CA LEU A 78 2.94 -0.98 12.48
C LEU A 78 4.33 -1.54 12.82
N LYS A 79 5.15 -0.75 13.49
CA LYS A 79 6.53 -1.13 13.81
C LYS A 79 6.62 -1.67 15.22
N ASP A 80 7.12 -2.90 15.32
CA ASP A 80 7.37 -3.63 16.56
C ASP A 80 6.16 -3.52 17.51
N ILE A 81 4.99 -3.88 16.97
CA ILE A 81 3.78 -4.02 17.78
C ILE A 81 3.87 -5.35 18.53
N VAL A 82 3.64 -5.26 19.83
CA VAL A 82 3.57 -6.39 20.75
C VAL A 82 2.23 -6.36 21.45
N HIS A 83 1.44 -7.41 21.29
CA HIS A 83 0.16 -7.57 21.98
C HIS A 83 -0.23 -9.05 21.97
N THR A 84 -0.66 -9.56 23.12
CA THR A 84 -1.17 -10.93 23.28
C THR A 84 -2.66 -10.93 22.99
N TRP A 85 -3.15 -11.91 22.24
CA TRP A 85 -4.55 -11.97 21.75
C TRP A 85 -4.90 -10.90 20.70
N VAL A 86 -4.46 -11.14 19.47
CA VAL A 86 -4.83 -10.32 18.31
C VAL A 86 -6.34 -10.12 18.16
N GLY A 87 -7.15 -11.10 18.58
CA GLY A 87 -8.61 -11.06 18.53
C GLY A 87 -9.23 -9.92 19.34
N ASP A 88 -8.45 -9.34 20.25
CA ASP A 88 -8.90 -8.23 21.06
C ASP A 88 -8.75 -6.88 20.37
N LEU A 89 -7.84 -6.81 19.40
CA LEU A 89 -7.45 -5.57 18.74
C LEU A 89 -8.30 -5.22 17.52
N SER A 90 -8.55 -3.92 17.36
CA SER A 90 -8.96 -3.30 16.10
C SER A 90 -7.99 -2.18 15.76
N VAL A 91 -7.48 -2.15 14.53
CA VAL A 91 -6.53 -1.13 14.07
C VAL A 91 -7.11 -0.40 12.88
N ARG A 92 -7.14 0.93 12.96
CA ARG A 92 -7.78 1.81 11.98
C ARG A 92 -6.88 2.96 11.60
N LEU A 93 -6.90 3.30 10.32
CA LEU A 93 -6.36 4.56 9.81
C LEU A 93 -7.52 5.52 9.57
N ARG A 94 -7.37 6.77 10.01
CA ARG A 94 -8.33 7.84 9.76
C ARG A 94 -7.64 9.05 9.16
N HIS A 95 -8.21 9.61 8.11
CA HIS A 95 -7.91 10.96 7.66
C HIS A 95 -8.94 11.92 8.28
N LEU A 96 -8.50 12.86 9.11
CA LEU A 96 -9.39 13.63 10.00
C LEU A 96 -10.27 14.61 9.21
N GLU A 97 -9.70 15.26 8.20
CA GLU A 97 -10.32 16.33 7.45
C GLU A 97 -11.45 15.80 6.56
N THR A 98 -11.27 14.62 5.96
CA THR A 98 -12.31 13.95 5.16
C THR A 98 -13.22 13.05 6.00
N ASN A 99 -12.84 12.74 7.23
CA ASN A 99 -13.45 11.70 8.08
C ASN A 99 -13.46 10.31 7.46
N THR A 100 -12.60 10.05 6.46
CA THR A 100 -12.43 8.72 5.88
C THR A 100 -11.72 7.81 6.89
N VAL A 101 -12.27 6.63 7.12
CA VAL A 101 -11.73 5.62 8.05
C VAL A 101 -11.58 4.29 7.31
N VAL A 102 -10.46 3.62 7.53
CA VAL A 102 -10.18 2.27 7.01
C VAL A 102 -9.78 1.37 8.16
N ASP A 103 -10.46 0.24 8.29
CA ASP A 103 -10.04 -0.86 9.16
C ASP A 103 -8.88 -1.63 8.49
N LEU A 104 -7.69 -1.63 9.11
CA LEU A 104 -6.57 -2.47 8.66
C LEU A 104 -6.85 -3.93 9.03
N PHE A 105 -7.34 -4.15 10.25
CA PHE A 105 -7.96 -5.39 10.70
C PHE A 105 -8.87 -5.11 11.89
N GLN A 106 -9.81 -6.02 12.14
CA GLN A 106 -10.80 -5.86 13.20
C GLN A 106 -11.08 -7.19 13.89
N ARG A 107 -10.61 -7.31 15.14
CA ARG A 107 -10.83 -8.44 16.06
C ARG A 107 -10.77 -9.82 15.39
N PRO A 108 -9.61 -10.21 14.82
CA PRO A 108 -9.51 -11.48 14.09
C PRO A 108 -10.06 -12.67 14.87
N GLY A 109 -10.84 -13.51 14.18
CA GLY A 109 -11.58 -14.63 14.75
C GLY A 109 -12.98 -14.28 15.25
N GLN A 110 -13.38 -13.00 15.28
CA GLN A 110 -14.76 -12.61 15.62
C GLN A 110 -15.75 -12.77 14.46
N PRO A 111 -17.01 -13.14 14.75
CA PRO A 111 -17.49 -13.91 15.91
C PRO A 111 -17.32 -15.42 15.71
N GLN A 112 -16.73 -15.85 14.58
CA GLN A 112 -16.80 -17.22 14.08
C GLN A 112 -16.00 -18.22 14.93
N PHE A 113 -14.88 -17.79 15.51
CA PHE A 113 -14.01 -18.65 16.33
C PHE A 113 -14.36 -18.58 17.82
N SER A 114 -14.52 -17.38 18.37
CA SER A 114 -14.94 -17.18 19.76
C SER A 114 -15.57 -15.78 19.92
N SER A 115 -15.97 -15.38 21.13
CA SER A 115 -16.38 -13.99 21.46
C SER A 115 -15.21 -13.04 21.76
N SER A 116 -14.00 -13.58 21.92
CA SER A 116 -12.76 -12.82 22.09
C SER A 116 -11.85 -12.83 20.86
N GLY A 117 -12.12 -13.68 19.87
CA GLY A 117 -11.33 -13.82 18.65
C GLY A 117 -10.18 -14.81 18.84
N TYR A 118 -9.15 -14.69 18.03
CA TYR A 118 -7.93 -15.50 18.08
C TYR A 118 -7.03 -15.07 19.25
N CYS A 119 -6.51 -16.05 20.00
CA CYS A 119 -5.60 -15.85 21.13
C CYS A 119 -4.12 -15.79 20.72
N ASN A 120 -3.86 -15.55 19.43
CA ASN A 120 -2.55 -15.57 18.82
C ASN A 120 -1.86 -14.21 19.01
N ASP A 121 -0.54 -14.21 19.09
CA ASP A 121 0.22 -13.02 19.49
C ASP A 121 0.72 -12.21 18.30
N LEU A 122 0.75 -10.89 18.47
CA LEU A 122 1.53 -9.97 17.65
C LEU A 122 2.89 -9.73 18.32
N LYS A 123 3.96 -9.83 17.54
CA LYS A 123 5.33 -9.56 18.01
C LYS A 123 6.28 -9.24 16.85
N GLY A 124 6.09 -8.07 16.25
CA GLY A 124 6.99 -7.62 15.18
C GLY A 124 6.40 -6.52 14.30
N ASP A 125 6.89 -6.47 13.05
CA ASP A 125 6.49 -5.49 12.06
C ASP A 125 5.37 -6.03 11.16
N TYR A 126 4.31 -5.23 10.98
CA TYR A 126 3.17 -5.60 10.15
C TYR A 126 2.80 -4.44 9.23
N SER A 127 2.92 -4.66 7.93
CA SER A 127 2.55 -3.69 6.90
C SER A 127 1.23 -4.08 6.26
N PHE A 128 0.42 -3.09 5.92
CA PHE A 128 -0.88 -3.22 5.28
C PHE A 128 -0.88 -2.42 3.99
N SER A 129 -1.17 -3.10 2.87
CA SER A 129 -1.13 -2.53 1.52
C SER A 129 -2.11 -3.28 0.62
N ASP A 130 -2.77 -2.55 -0.28
CA ASP A 130 -3.69 -3.12 -1.28
C ASP A 130 -2.95 -3.92 -2.36
N CYS A 131 -1.62 -3.82 -2.45
CA CYS A 131 -0.80 -4.65 -3.34
C CYS A 131 -0.50 -6.05 -2.79
N SER A 132 -0.81 -6.33 -1.51
CA SER A 132 -0.60 -7.64 -0.92
C SER A 132 -1.81 -8.55 -1.10
N ASN A 133 -1.56 -9.83 -1.36
CA ASN A 133 -2.59 -10.89 -1.36
C ASN A 133 -2.59 -11.72 -0.07
N SER A 134 -1.70 -11.40 0.89
CA SER A 134 -1.60 -12.15 2.14
C SER A 134 -2.78 -11.83 3.06
N ASN A 135 -3.57 -12.83 3.41
CA ASN A 135 -4.74 -12.67 4.25
C ASN A 135 -4.34 -12.67 5.75
N PHE A 136 -4.47 -11.51 6.40
CA PHE A 136 -4.13 -11.34 7.82
C PHE A 136 -5.06 -12.16 8.73
N GLU A 137 -6.37 -12.13 8.48
CA GLU A 137 -7.38 -12.88 9.25
C GLU A 137 -7.05 -14.38 9.32
N HIS A 138 -6.76 -14.99 8.17
CA HIS A 138 -6.40 -16.40 8.09
C HIS A 138 -5.05 -16.69 8.77
N THR A 139 -4.08 -15.81 8.60
CA THR A 139 -2.74 -15.99 9.19
C THR A 139 -2.80 -15.88 10.71
N ALA A 140 -3.62 -14.96 11.23
CA ALA A 140 -3.88 -14.76 12.64
C ALA A 140 -4.42 -16.03 13.32
N GLY A 141 -5.28 -16.80 12.65
CA GLY A 141 -5.84 -18.03 13.20
C GLY A 141 -4.96 -19.29 13.09
N THR A 142 -3.81 -19.21 12.40
CA THR A 142 -3.01 -20.39 12.04
C THR A 142 -1.60 -20.40 12.64
N HIS A 143 -1.17 -19.33 13.30
CA HIS A 143 0.18 -19.19 13.83
C HIS A 143 0.17 -18.70 15.28
N PRO A 144 0.76 -19.42 16.26
CA PRO A 144 0.78 -18.97 17.67
C PRO A 144 1.30 -17.55 17.85
N VAL A 145 2.33 -17.19 17.07
CA VAL A 145 2.80 -15.81 16.87
C VAL A 145 2.65 -15.50 15.39
N ILE A 146 1.93 -14.43 15.06
CA ILE A 146 1.66 -14.04 13.68
C ILE A 146 2.97 -13.59 13.04
N PRO A 147 3.39 -14.19 11.90
CA PRO A 147 4.61 -13.78 11.21
C PRO A 147 4.59 -12.29 10.85
N SER A 148 5.74 -11.62 10.95
CA SER A 148 5.88 -10.28 10.36
C SER A 148 5.78 -10.35 8.84
N GLY A 149 5.22 -9.30 8.22
CA GLY A 149 5.06 -9.28 6.78
C GLY A 149 4.11 -8.19 6.29
N VAL A 150 3.82 -8.26 4.99
CA VAL A 150 2.87 -7.36 4.31
C VAL A 150 1.57 -8.11 4.07
N TYR A 151 0.47 -7.54 4.53
CA TYR A 151 -0.87 -8.10 4.47
C TYR A 151 -1.83 -7.20 3.69
N ALA A 152 -2.88 -7.79 3.15
CA ALA A 152 -4.03 -7.04 2.68
C ALA A 152 -4.74 -6.41 3.88
N SER A 153 -5.13 -5.14 3.75
CA SER A 153 -6.02 -4.48 4.70
C SER A 153 -7.41 -5.10 4.66
N LEU A 154 -8.13 -5.11 5.79
CA LEU A 154 -9.52 -5.59 5.86
C LEU A 154 -10.44 -4.74 4.97
N GLN A 155 -10.24 -3.42 4.97
CA GLN A 155 -10.84 -2.49 4.03
C GLN A 155 -9.76 -1.90 3.13
N SER A 156 -10.08 -1.70 1.85
CA SER A 156 -9.12 -1.19 0.87
C SER A 156 -8.64 0.21 1.23
N LEU A 157 -7.31 0.41 1.20
CA LEU A 157 -6.66 1.71 1.38
C LEU A 157 -6.84 2.63 0.16
N SER A 158 -7.19 2.08 -1.01
CA SER A 158 -7.47 2.85 -2.22
C SER A 158 -8.61 3.86 -2.09
N VAL A 159 -9.40 3.81 -1.01
CA VAL A 159 -10.37 4.87 -0.68
C VAL A 159 -9.72 6.24 -0.52
N PHE A 160 -8.40 6.30 -0.26
CA PHE A 160 -7.64 7.55 -0.18
C PHE A 160 -7.09 8.01 -1.55
N ASN A 161 -7.13 7.16 -2.58
CA ASN A 161 -6.55 7.49 -3.88
C ASN A 161 -7.30 8.65 -4.54
N GLY A 162 -6.53 9.57 -5.12
CA GLY A 162 -7.03 10.80 -5.71
C GLY A 162 -7.35 11.92 -4.71
N MET A 163 -7.27 11.66 -3.40
CA MET A 163 -7.35 12.71 -2.37
C MET A 163 -6.01 13.44 -2.23
N SER A 164 -6.04 14.58 -1.54
CA SER A 164 -4.82 15.24 -1.05
C SER A 164 -4.20 14.41 0.08
N GLY A 165 -2.87 14.26 0.06
CA GLY A 165 -2.10 13.70 1.17
C GLY A 165 -1.94 14.64 2.36
N SER A 166 -2.18 15.94 2.17
CA SER A 166 -2.11 16.92 3.25
C SER A 166 -3.24 16.75 4.26
N GLY A 167 -2.95 17.04 5.53
CA GLY A 167 -3.91 16.91 6.61
C GLY A 167 -3.37 16.08 7.77
N THR A 168 -4.29 15.67 8.64
CA THR A 168 -3.98 14.94 9.86
C THR A 168 -4.42 13.49 9.69
N TRP A 169 -3.42 12.60 9.72
CA TRP A 169 -3.62 11.17 9.65
C TRP A 169 -3.47 10.57 11.04
N GLN A 170 -4.49 9.85 11.49
CA GLN A 170 -4.56 9.28 12.83
C GLN A 170 -4.59 7.76 12.76
N LEU A 171 -3.65 7.13 13.45
CA LEU A 171 -3.69 5.71 13.74
C LEU A 171 -4.46 5.50 15.05
N ILE A 172 -5.42 4.57 15.04
CA ILE A 172 -6.22 4.22 16.21
C ILE A 172 -6.07 2.72 16.45
N ILE A 173 -5.50 2.34 17.59
CA ILE A 173 -5.42 0.95 18.03
C ILE A 173 -6.30 0.80 19.26
N LYS A 174 -7.34 -0.01 19.14
CA LYS A 174 -8.26 -0.29 20.23
C LYS A 174 -8.15 -1.74 20.65
N ASP A 175 -7.79 -1.96 21.90
CA ASP A 175 -8.07 -3.20 22.59
C ASP A 175 -9.51 -3.15 23.16
N SER A 176 -10.33 -4.14 22.84
CA SER A 176 -11.72 -4.19 23.32
C SER A 176 -12.00 -5.33 24.31
N SER A 177 -10.97 -6.00 24.81
CA SER A 177 -11.09 -7.00 25.88
C SER A 177 -10.12 -6.62 27.00
N ALA A 178 -10.45 -6.98 28.24
CA ALA A 178 -9.58 -6.73 29.38
C ALA A 178 -8.69 -7.94 29.67
N GLY A 179 -7.48 -7.72 30.16
CA GLY A 179 -6.54 -8.76 30.60
C GLY A 179 -5.20 -8.75 29.86
N ASP A 180 -5.10 -8.02 28.75
CA ASP A 180 -3.94 -8.03 27.87
C ASP A 180 -3.53 -6.59 27.55
N SER A 181 -2.27 -6.24 27.83
CA SER A 181 -1.71 -4.94 27.48
C SER A 181 -0.62 -5.11 26.44
N GLY A 182 -0.53 -4.17 25.51
CA GLY A 182 0.51 -4.17 24.49
C GLY A 182 1.18 -2.82 24.31
N CYS A 183 2.07 -2.77 23.33
CA CYS A 183 2.72 -1.55 22.92
C CYS A 183 2.99 -1.55 21.42
N LEU A 184 3.16 -0.34 20.89
CA LEU A 184 3.64 -0.07 19.55
C LEU A 184 4.91 0.76 19.67
N SER A 185 5.98 0.41 18.98
CA SER A 185 7.21 1.23 18.98
C SER A 185 7.12 2.43 18.03
N GLY A 186 6.33 2.32 16.96
CA GLY A 186 5.98 3.42 16.07
C GLY A 186 5.15 2.95 14.88
N TRP A 187 4.80 3.85 13.98
CA TRP A 187 4.12 3.50 12.74
C TRP A 187 4.52 4.42 11.61
N SER A 188 4.22 4.04 10.37
CA SER A 188 4.48 4.89 9.22
C SER A 188 3.39 4.79 8.16
N LEU A 189 3.21 5.90 7.45
CA LEU A 189 2.49 5.97 6.19
C LEU A 189 3.51 6.05 5.07
N ASN A 190 3.39 5.20 4.06
CA ASN A 190 4.08 5.38 2.79
C ASN A 190 3.04 5.69 1.73
N PHE A 191 3.25 6.79 1.02
CA PHE A 191 2.43 7.20 -0.11
C PHE A 191 3.21 7.02 -1.41
N GLU A 192 2.54 6.53 -2.44
CA GLU A 192 2.87 6.86 -3.82
C GLU A 192 2.06 8.10 -4.20
N ARG A 193 2.68 9.03 -4.95
CA ARG A 193 2.07 10.32 -5.23
C ARG A 193 2.48 10.96 -6.56
N GLU A 194 1.56 11.80 -7.05
CA GLU A 194 1.68 12.71 -8.20
C GLU A 194 1.66 14.18 -7.78
#